data_AF-X1P650-F1
#
_entry.id   AF-X1P650-F1
#
_cell.length_a   1.000
_cell.length_b   1.000
_cell.length_c   1.000
_cell.angle_alpha   90.00
_cell.angle_beta   90.00
_cell.angle_gamma   90.00
#
_symmetry.space_group_name_H-M   'P 1'
#
loop_
_entity.id
_entity.type
_entity.pdbx_description
1 polymer ?
#
loop_
_entity_poly.entity_id
_entity_poly.type
_entity_poly.pdbx_seq_one_letter_code
_entity_poly.pdbx_strand_id
1 'polypeptide(L)'
;MKIINKKDFLSKTIYEVKENLKDVKPGDPVIFINKEGNSITGSIRIREIRCGKKSCTKCPHKIYAYIRYRAGNKVKDKYIGVAR
;
A
#
# COMPACT_ATOMS: atom_id res chain seq x y z
N MET A 1 -3.51 2.02 -32.74
CA MET A 1 -2.99 2.31 -31.38
C MET A 1 -4.17 2.57 -30.46
N LYS A 2 -4.45 1.72 -29.47
CA LYS A 2 -5.47 2.03 -28.45
C LYS A 2 -4.88 3.07 -27.51
N ILE A 3 -5.36 4.30 -27.62
CA ILE A 3 -5.09 5.37 -26.65
C ILE A 3 -5.82 4.96 -25.38
N ILE A 4 -5.10 4.34 -24.43
CA ILE A 4 -5.67 3.99 -23.13
C ILE A 4 -5.82 5.31 -22.37
N ASN A 5 -7.06 5.70 -22.11
CA ASN A 5 -7.43 6.97 -21.51
C ASN A 5 -6.83 7.07 -20.10
N LYS A 6 -6.08 8.14 -19.80
CA LYS A 6 -5.54 8.44 -18.45
C LYS A 6 -6.63 8.51 -17.35
N LYS A 7 -7.90 8.58 -17.74
CA LYS A 7 -9.08 8.68 -16.87
C LYS A 7 -9.62 7.34 -16.36
N ASP A 8 -9.18 6.20 -16.89
CA ASP A 8 -9.72 4.88 -16.50
C ASP A 8 -8.89 4.14 -15.43
N PHE A 9 -7.79 4.75 -14.96
CA PHE A 9 -7.02 4.24 -13.83
C PHE A 9 -7.18 5.18 -12.64
N LEU A 10 -8.19 4.90 -11.80
CA LEU A 10 -8.32 5.46 -10.44
C LEU A 10 -7.22 4.93 -9.50
N SER A 11 -5.99 4.78 -9.97
CA SER A 11 -4.85 4.31 -9.18
C SER A 11 -4.01 5.49 -8.70
N LYS A 12 -3.78 5.55 -7.40
CA LYS A 12 -2.87 6.51 -6.80
C LYS A 12 -1.42 6.07 -7.03
N THR A 13 -0.50 7.01 -7.15
CA THR A 13 0.94 6.72 -7.13
C THR A 13 1.39 6.39 -5.71
N ILE A 14 2.51 5.67 -5.57
CA ILE A 14 3.09 5.39 -4.25
C ILE A 14 3.45 6.66 -3.45
N TYR A 15 3.73 7.77 -4.12
CA TYR A 15 4.08 9.04 -3.48
C TYR A 15 2.85 9.70 -2.86
N GLU A 16 1.77 9.84 -3.64
CA GLU A 16 0.48 10.39 -3.17
C GLU A 16 -0.09 9.56 -2.01
N VAL A 17 0.05 8.23 -2.08
CA VAL A 17 -0.34 7.30 -1.01
C VAL A 17 0.44 7.56 0.26
N LYS A 18 1.76 7.79 0.16
CA LYS A 18 2.62 8.04 1.32
C LYS A 18 2.29 9.36 2.02
N GLU A 19 1.97 10.40 1.25
CA GLU A 19 1.57 11.70 1.79
C GLU A 19 0.21 11.63 2.50
N ASN A 20 -0.70 10.78 2.02
CA ASN A 20 -2.07 10.68 2.53
C ASN A 20 -2.39 9.33 3.19
N LEU A 21 -1.41 8.74 3.90
CA LEU A 21 -1.52 7.41 4.52
C LEU A 21 -2.70 7.24 5.50
N LYS A 22 -3.25 8.34 6.04
CA LYS A 22 -4.39 8.30 6.96
C LYS A 22 -5.72 7.99 6.24
N ASP A 23 -5.79 8.35 4.96
CA ASP A 23 -7.00 8.32 4.13
C ASP A 23 -7.03 7.12 3.18
N VAL A 24 -5.97 6.31 3.16
CA VAL A 24 -5.91 5.11 2.32
C VAL A 24 -6.86 4.04 2.87
N LYS A 25 -7.58 3.37 1.98
CA LYS A 25 -8.46 2.26 2.33
C LYS A 25 -7.85 0.92 1.93
N PRO A 26 -8.09 -0.16 2.68
CA PRO A 26 -7.73 -1.51 2.24
C PRO A 26 -8.31 -1.77 0.84
N GLY A 27 -7.49 -2.27 -0.08
CA GLY A 27 -7.88 -2.52 -1.46
C GLY A 27 -7.67 -1.36 -2.43
N ASP A 28 -7.35 -0.14 -1.95
CA ASP A 28 -7.04 1.00 -2.83
C ASP A 28 -5.95 0.59 -3.82
N PRO A 29 -6.15 0.81 -5.14
CA PRO A 29 -5.16 0.48 -6.16
C PRO A 29 -3.99 1.46 -6.10
N VAL A 30 -2.77 0.93 -6.25
CA VAL A 30 -1.53 1.71 -6.28
C VAL A 30 -0.68 1.29 -7.46
N ILE A 31 -0.14 2.27 -8.18
CA ILE A 31 0.87 2.03 -9.21
C ILE A 31 2.22 2.57 -8.75
N PHE A 32 3.27 1.79 -9.00
CA PHE A 32 4.64 2.24 -8.80
C PHE A 32 5.59 1.57 -9.80
N ILE A 33 6.71 2.24 -10.07
CA ILE A 33 7.78 1.70 -10.92
C ILE A 33 8.72 0.86 -10.04
N ASN A 34 9.05 -0.34 -10.51
CA ASN A 34 10.03 -1.21 -9.85
C ASN A 34 11.48 -0.78 -10.19
N LYS A 35 12.48 -1.46 -9.63
CA LYS A 35 13.89 -1.13 -9.89
C LYS A 35 14.32 -1.36 -11.35
N GLU A 36 13.59 -2.16 -12.11
CA GLU A 36 13.85 -2.49 -13.52
C GLU A 36 13.13 -1.53 -14.48
N GLY A 37 12.41 -0.51 -13.97
CA GLY A 37 11.64 0.42 -14.79
C GLY A 37 10.24 -0.06 -15.17
N ASN A 38 9.80 -1.24 -14.70
CA ASN A 38 8.48 -1.78 -14.98
C ASN A 38 7.40 -1.17 -14.09
N SER A 39 6.26 -0.81 -14.67
CA SER A 39 5.07 -0.39 -13.94
C SER A 39 4.38 -1.59 -13.29
N ILE A 40 4.25 -1.54 -11.96
CA ILE A 40 3.58 -2.57 -11.16
C ILE A 40 2.32 -1.99 -10.55
N THR A 41 1.21 -2.72 -10.71
CA THR A 41 -0.04 -2.46 -9.99
C THR A 41 -0.11 -3.33 -8.73
N GLY A 42 -0.40 -2.70 -7.61
CA GLY A 42 -0.63 -3.34 -6.32
C GLY A 42 -1.90 -2.80 -5.65
N SER A 43 -2.19 -3.35 -4.47
CA SER A 43 -3.33 -2.94 -3.63
C SER A 43 -2.87 -2.64 -2.21
N ILE A 44 -3.50 -1.64 -1.58
CA ILE A 44 -3.24 -1.32 -0.17
C ILE A 44 -3.72 -2.47 0.73
N ARG A 45 -2.91 -2.81 1.72
CA ARG A 45 -3.22 -3.71 2.82
C ARG A 45 -2.96 -3.00 4.14
N ILE A 46 -3.96 -3.02 5.00
CA ILE A 46 -3.85 -2.51 6.36
C ILE A 46 -3.66 -3.68 7.32
N ARG A 47 -2.70 -3.56 8.21
CA ARG A 47 -2.43 -4.53 9.28
C ARG A 47 -2.37 -3.79 10.60
N GLU A 48 -3.22 -4.18 11.52
CA GLU A 48 -3.24 -3.62 12.85
C GLU A 48 -2.47 -4.52 13.81
N ILE A 49 -1.49 -3.94 14.51
CA ILE A 49 -0.78 -4.62 15.59
C ILE A 49 -1.42 -4.20 16.91
N ARG A 50 -2.13 -5.14 17.54
CA ARG A 50 -2.66 -5.00 18.91
C ARG A 50 -2.08 -6.12 19.76
N CYS A 51 -1.61 -5.81 20.96
CA CYS A 51 -1.41 -6.83 21.99
C CYS A 51 -2.63 -6.83 22.92
N GLY A 52 -3.04 -8.02 23.40
CA GLY A 52 -4.23 -8.17 24.25
C GLY A 52 -4.10 -7.59 25.67
N LYS A 53 -3.00 -6.90 25.98
CA LYS A 53 -2.76 -6.29 27.31
C LYS A 53 -3.24 -4.84 27.29
N LYS A 54 -4.24 -4.53 28.13
CA LYS A 54 -4.93 -3.22 28.18
C LYS A 54 -4.00 -2.01 28.35
N SER A 55 -2.87 -2.15 29.03
CA SER A 55 -1.95 -1.05 29.40
C SER A 55 -0.56 -1.17 28.77
N CYS A 56 -0.39 -1.97 27.72
CA CYS A 56 0.92 -2.18 27.14
C CYS A 56 1.37 -0.97 26.28
N THR A 57 2.46 -0.34 26.70
CA THR A 57 3.12 0.78 26.00
C THR A 57 4.42 0.37 25.28
N LYS A 58 4.89 -0.87 25.52
CA LYS A 58 6.14 -1.38 24.93
C LYS A 58 5.98 -1.90 23.50
N CYS A 59 4.80 -2.42 23.17
CA CYS A 59 4.54 -2.95 21.83
C CYS A 59 4.21 -1.81 20.86
N PRO A 60 4.62 -1.93 19.59
CA PRO A 60 4.37 -0.91 18.58
C PRO A 60 2.91 -0.99 18.09
N HIS A 61 1.97 -0.56 18.95
CA HIS A 61 0.53 -0.59 18.69
C HIS A 61 0.14 0.48 17.68
N LYS A 62 0.17 0.11 16.39
CA LYS A 62 -0.22 0.99 15.31
C LYS A 62 -0.90 0.22 14.20
N ILE A 63 -1.60 0.97 13.36
CA ILE A 63 -2.17 0.47 12.12
C ILE A 63 -1.15 0.76 11.02
N TYR A 64 -0.60 -0.30 10.44
CA TYR A 64 0.42 -0.23 9.42
C TYR A 64 -0.16 -0.46 8.03
N ALA A 65 0.36 0.27 7.05
CA ALA A 65 -0.01 0.12 5.65
C ALA A 65 1.10 -0.55 4.85
N TYR A 66 0.69 -1.41 3.94
CA TYR A 66 1.53 -2.16 3.01
C TYR A 66 0.92 -2.09 1.60
N ILE A 67 1.75 -2.20 0.57
CA ILE A 67 1.30 -2.48 -0.80
C ILE A 67 1.52 -3.95 -1.08
N ARG A 68 0.46 -4.67 -1.43
CA ARG A 68 0.53 -6.05 -1.92
C ARG A 68 0.53 -6.06 -3.44
N TYR A 69 1.54 -6.66 -4.04
CA TYR A 69 1.70 -6.76 -5.50
C TYR A 69 2.32 -8.10 -5.89
N ARG A 70 2.18 -8.48 -7.16
CA ARG A 70 2.86 -9.65 -7.72
C ARG A 70 4.20 -9.24 -8.34
N ALA A 71 5.23 -10.03 -8.05
CA ALA A 71 6.53 -9.97 -8.70
C ALA A 71 6.82 -11.36 -9.27
N GLY A 72 6.50 -11.54 -10.56
CA GLY A 72 6.44 -12.86 -11.19
C GLY A 72 5.41 -13.76 -10.48
N ASN A 73 5.82 -14.97 -10.10
CA ASN A 73 4.96 -15.94 -9.43
C ASN A 73 4.82 -15.73 -7.92
N LYS A 74 5.47 -14.69 -7.35
CA LYS A 74 5.46 -14.43 -5.91
C LYS A 74 4.60 -13.22 -5.58
N VAL A 75 3.83 -13.32 -4.49
CA VAL A 75 3.16 -12.17 -3.87
C VAL A 75 4.13 -11.52 -2.89
N LYS A 76 4.32 -10.21 -3.02
CA LYS A 76 5.16 -9.40 -2.12
C LYS A 76 4.32 -8.34 -1.44
N ASP A 77 4.65 -8.08 -0.18
CA ASP A 77 4.12 -6.96 0.59
C ASP A 77 5.25 -5.97 0.81
N LYS A 78 5.06 -4.70 0.43
CA LYS A 78 6.00 -3.61 0.65
C LYS A 78 5.44 -2.66 1.70
N TYR A 79 6.18 -2.47 2.79
CA TYR A 79 5.82 -1.51 3.82
C TYR A 79 5.81 -0.08 3.26
N ILE A 80 4.75 0.68 3.56
CA ILE A 80 4.62 2.08 3.13
C ILE A 80 4.51 3.07 4.27
N GLY A 81 4.09 2.66 5.47
CA GLY A 81 4.09 3.53 6.65
C GLY A 81 3.09 3.14 7.72
N VAL A 82 3.00 3.99 8.74
CA VAL A 82 1.93 3.97 9.76
C VAL A 82 0.75 4.75 9.19
N ALA A 83 -0.40 4.08 9.09
CA ALA A 83 -1.65 4.71 8.69
C ALA A 83 -2.33 5.43 9.87
N ARG A 84 -2.34 4.81 11.07
CA ARG A 84 -2.98 5.34 12.28
C ARG A 84 -2.26 4.88 13.54
#